data_AF-A0AB36IGB9-F1
#
_entry.id   AF-A0AB36IGB9-F1
#
_cell.length_a   1.000
_cell.length_b   1.000
_cell.length_c   1.000
_cell.angle_alpha   90.00
_cell.angle_beta   90.00
_cell.angle_gamma   90.00
#
_symmetry.space_group_name_H-M   'P 1'
#
loop_
_entity.id
_entity.type
_entity.pdbx_description
1 polymer ?
#
loop_
_entity_poly.entity_id
_entity_poly.type
_entity_poly.pdbx_seq_one_letter_code
_entity_poly.pdbx_strand_id
1 'polypeptide(L)'
;MKKFIAASTILALSLIGAPQAAAFSSGSSGTNIVQPLPEPKPNYTNQQIADRLISAYTVHFTNRGYIISSEANEVARMHYFGTPYEKARIKAELANIGFRIQIETFATSTHEQKYQQLMTTPMEEYKDKLVGGYVVVDGYTTTATLVIAN
;
A
#
# COMPACT_ATOMS: atom_id res chain seq x y z
N MET A 1 9.84 -23.88 48.60
CA MET A 1 8.50 -24.46 48.32
C MET A 1 8.07 -23.99 46.94
N LYS A 2 7.99 -24.91 45.96
CA LYS A 2 7.48 -24.63 44.60
C LYS A 2 5.96 -24.51 44.66
N LYS A 3 5.37 -23.52 44.00
CA LYS A 3 3.96 -23.55 43.61
C LYS A 3 3.86 -23.38 42.10
N PHE A 4 3.43 -24.44 41.45
CA PHE A 4 2.95 -24.49 40.08
C PHE A 4 1.53 -23.94 40.04
N ILE A 5 1.19 -23.14 39.02
CA ILE A 5 -0.15 -23.16 38.40
C ILE A 5 0.04 -23.07 36.88
N ALA A 6 -0.69 -23.96 36.20
CA ALA A 6 -0.60 -24.29 34.80
C ALA A 6 -1.24 -23.26 33.87
N ALA A 7 -0.83 -23.32 32.61
CA ALA A 7 -1.41 -22.66 31.45
C ALA A 7 -2.86 -23.08 31.20
N SER A 8 -3.68 -22.14 30.71
CA SER A 8 -4.78 -22.35 29.73
C SER A 8 -5.53 -21.04 29.50
N THR A 9 -5.32 -20.36 28.37
CA THR A 9 -6.39 -19.58 27.74
C THR A 9 -6.17 -19.46 26.24
N ILE A 10 -7.03 -20.15 25.50
CA ILE A 10 -7.18 -20.09 24.05
C ILE A 10 -8.12 -18.93 23.71
N LEU A 11 -7.76 -18.22 22.63
CA LEU A 11 -8.52 -17.30 21.77
C LEU A 11 -9.81 -16.64 22.28
N ALA A 12 -9.83 -15.30 22.17
CA ALA A 12 -10.88 -14.62 21.40
C ALA A 12 -10.34 -13.28 20.89
N LEU A 13 -9.99 -13.23 19.59
CA LEU A 13 -9.88 -11.96 18.87
C LEU A 13 -11.31 -11.45 18.70
N SER A 14 -11.75 -10.54 19.57
CA SER A 14 -13.00 -9.83 19.38
C SER A 14 -12.87 -8.96 18.12
N LEU A 15 -13.47 -9.41 17.02
CA LEU A 15 -13.78 -8.60 15.86
C LEU A 15 -14.59 -7.39 16.34
N ILE A 16 -13.96 -6.22 16.35
CA ILE A 16 -14.66 -4.95 16.52
C ILE A 16 -15.16 -4.52 15.14
N GLY A 17 -16.49 -4.42 15.02
CA GLY A 17 -17.12 -3.41 14.18
C GLY A 17 -17.61 -3.84 12.80
N ALA A 18 -18.36 -4.92 12.70
CA ALA A 18 -19.34 -5.04 11.62
C ALA A 18 -20.43 -3.95 11.84
N PRO A 19 -20.74 -3.09 10.85
CA PRO A 19 -21.96 -2.31 10.92
C PRO A 19 -23.16 -3.26 10.82
N GLN A 20 -24.15 -2.95 11.65
CA GLN A 20 -25.31 -3.76 11.97
C GLN A 20 -26.05 -4.26 10.73
N ALA A 21 -26.28 -5.58 10.67
CA ALA A 21 -27.33 -6.14 9.85
C ALA A 21 -28.67 -5.66 10.43
N ALA A 22 -29.31 -4.71 9.73
CA ALA A 22 -30.71 -4.41 9.99
C ALA A 22 -31.53 -5.67 9.70
N ALA A 23 -32.23 -6.16 10.72
CA ALA A 23 -33.21 -7.21 10.59
C ALA A 23 -34.30 -6.77 9.62
N PHE A 24 -34.38 -7.42 8.46
CA PHE A 24 -35.55 -7.29 7.59
C PHE A 24 -36.64 -8.19 8.14
N SER A 25 -37.65 -7.58 8.78
CA SER A 25 -38.92 -8.24 9.04
C SER A 25 -39.60 -8.57 7.71
N SER A 26 -40.18 -9.76 7.63
CA SER A 26 -41.05 -10.22 6.56
C SER A 26 -42.07 -9.17 6.12
N GLY A 27 -42.05 -8.81 4.84
CA GLY A 27 -43.02 -7.90 4.24
C GLY A 27 -42.98 -7.99 2.72
N SER A 28 -43.87 -8.83 2.18
CA SER A 28 -44.20 -8.92 0.76
C SER A 28 -44.38 -7.54 0.13
N SER A 29 -43.53 -7.20 -0.85
CA SER A 29 -43.82 -6.36 -2.02
C SER A 29 -42.55 -6.29 -2.86
N GLY A 30 -42.62 -6.66 -4.14
CA GLY A 30 -41.46 -6.70 -5.03
C GLY A 30 -40.76 -5.34 -5.13
N THR A 31 -39.54 -5.27 -4.62
CA THR A 31 -38.58 -4.23 -4.99
C THR A 31 -37.40 -4.94 -5.60
N ASN A 32 -37.17 -4.70 -6.89
CA ASN A 32 -35.90 -5.02 -7.54
C ASN A 32 -34.78 -4.40 -6.68
N ILE A 33 -34.12 -5.23 -5.88
CA ILE A 33 -32.86 -4.86 -5.24
C ILE A 33 -31.90 -4.76 -6.41
N VAL A 34 -31.74 -3.54 -6.94
CA VAL A 34 -30.65 -3.20 -7.83
C VAL A 34 -29.39 -3.43 -6.99
N GLN A 35 -28.77 -4.60 -7.14
CA GLN A 35 -27.41 -4.80 -6.67
C GLN A 35 -26.60 -3.60 -7.15
N PRO A 36 -25.82 -2.93 -6.28
CA PRO A 36 -24.85 -1.97 -6.76
C PRO A 36 -24.06 -2.64 -7.87
N LEU A 37 -24.06 -2.05 -9.07
CA LEU A 37 -23.23 -2.57 -10.15
C LEU A 37 -21.82 -2.74 -9.60
N PRO A 38 -21.15 -3.89 -9.84
CA PRO A 38 -19.73 -4.01 -9.56
C PRO A 38 -19.05 -2.77 -10.15
N GLU A 39 -18.23 -2.08 -9.35
CA GLU A 39 -17.43 -0.98 -9.88
C GLU A 39 -16.79 -1.44 -11.19
N PRO A 40 -16.89 -0.66 -12.27
CA PRO A 40 -16.39 -1.10 -13.57
C PRO A 40 -14.93 -1.48 -13.41
N LYS A 41 -14.60 -2.71 -13.83
CA LYS A 41 -13.21 -3.15 -13.88
C LYS A 41 -12.41 -2.09 -14.66
N PRO A 42 -11.20 -1.75 -14.22
CA PRO A 42 -10.40 -0.75 -14.91
C PRO A 42 -10.25 -1.14 -16.38
N ASN A 43 -10.42 -0.15 -17.27
CA ASN A 43 -10.20 -0.33 -18.73
C ASN A 43 -8.73 -0.62 -19.08
N TYR A 44 -7.85 -0.62 -18.08
CA TYR A 44 -6.42 -0.88 -18.18
C TYR A 44 -6.09 -2.28 -17.67
N THR A 45 -5.14 -2.94 -18.32
CA THR A 45 -4.53 -4.16 -17.79
C THR A 45 -3.67 -3.83 -16.56
N ASN A 46 -3.43 -4.81 -15.68
CA ASN A 46 -2.55 -4.62 -14.52
C ASN A 46 -1.17 -4.09 -14.91
N GLN A 47 -0.64 -4.53 -16.07
CA GLN A 47 0.63 -4.03 -16.60
C GLN A 47 0.55 -2.54 -16.93
N GLN A 48 -0.50 -2.10 -17.63
CA GLN A 48 -0.69 -0.69 -17.96
C GLN A 48 -0.86 0.19 -16.71
N ILE A 49 -1.54 -0.33 -15.68
CA ILE A 49 -1.68 0.37 -14.39
C ILE A 49 -0.32 0.53 -13.72
N ALA A 50 0.47 -0.56 -13.67
CA ALA A 50 1.81 -0.52 -13.09
C ALA A 50 2.71 0.48 -13.84
N ASP A 51 2.75 0.42 -15.16
CA ASP A 51 3.58 1.30 -16.00
C ASP A 51 3.20 2.79 -15.81
N ARG A 52 1.89 3.10 -15.77
CA ARG A 52 1.41 4.47 -15.51
C ARG A 52 1.85 4.97 -14.14
N LEU A 53 1.71 4.15 -13.10
CA LEU A 53 2.07 4.57 -11.74
C LEU A 53 3.57 4.73 -11.57
N ILE A 54 4.38 3.84 -12.14
CA ILE A 54 5.85 3.97 -12.15
C ILE A 54 6.27 5.28 -12.83
N SER A 55 5.67 5.59 -13.98
CA SER A 55 5.89 6.86 -14.68
C SER A 55 5.50 8.06 -13.81
N ALA A 56 4.32 8.02 -13.17
CA ALA A 56 3.87 9.13 -12.32
C ALA A 56 4.74 9.33 -11.07
N TYR A 57 5.24 8.24 -10.46
CA TYR A 57 6.21 8.34 -9.37
C TYR A 57 7.54 8.92 -9.84
N THR A 58 8.00 8.55 -11.03
CA THR A 58 9.21 9.13 -11.64
C THR A 58 9.07 10.64 -11.78
N VAL A 59 7.93 11.12 -12.31
CA VAL A 59 7.63 12.56 -12.40
C VAL A 59 7.55 13.20 -11.02
N HIS A 60 6.81 12.61 -10.08
CA HIS A 60 6.67 13.13 -8.72
C HIS A 60 8.02 13.35 -8.03
N PHE A 61 8.92 12.36 -8.09
CA PHE A 61 10.23 12.45 -7.44
C PHE A 61 11.19 13.37 -8.16
N THR A 62 11.18 13.37 -9.49
CA THR A 62 11.95 14.32 -10.30
C THR A 62 11.54 15.76 -9.98
N ASN A 63 10.24 16.04 -9.90
CA ASN A 63 9.73 17.36 -9.54
C ASN A 63 10.09 17.77 -8.11
N ARG A 64 10.23 16.82 -7.19
CA ARG A 64 10.74 17.08 -5.82
C ARG A 64 12.26 17.23 -5.75
N GLY A 65 12.95 17.20 -6.88
CA GLY A 65 14.39 17.35 -6.98
C GLY A 65 15.19 16.12 -6.55
N TYR A 66 14.59 14.94 -6.46
CA TYR A 66 15.28 13.73 -6.01
C TYR A 66 15.94 12.95 -7.16
N ILE A 67 16.94 12.14 -6.80
CA ILE A 67 17.65 11.22 -7.69
C ILE A 67 17.00 9.86 -7.61
N ILE A 68 16.60 9.31 -8.76
CA ILE A 68 16.01 7.97 -8.85
C ILE A 68 17.14 6.93 -8.93
N SER A 69 17.08 5.90 -8.10
CA SER A 69 18.10 4.84 -8.00
C SER A 69 17.51 3.45 -8.22
N SER A 70 18.16 2.65 -9.06
CA SER A 70 17.83 1.23 -9.27
C SER A 70 18.03 0.39 -8.01
N GLU A 71 19.04 0.73 -7.21
CA GLU A 71 19.36 0.07 -5.95
C GLU A 71 18.23 0.29 -4.94
N ALA A 72 17.69 1.51 -4.88
CA ALA A 72 16.55 1.84 -4.03
C ALA A 72 15.28 1.07 -4.44
N ASN A 73 15.05 0.85 -5.74
CA ASN A 73 13.95 0.00 -6.23
C ASN A 73 14.11 -1.44 -5.73
N GLU A 74 15.33 -1.98 -5.79
CA GLU A 74 15.61 -3.34 -5.36
C GLU A 74 15.39 -3.52 -3.85
N VAL A 75 15.82 -2.54 -3.05
CA VAL A 75 15.58 -2.53 -1.60
C VAL A 75 14.09 -2.51 -1.26
N ALA A 76 13.30 -1.68 -1.95
CA ALA A 76 11.85 -1.62 -1.77
C ALA A 76 11.19 -2.96 -2.14
N ARG A 77 11.65 -3.60 -3.22
CA ARG A 77 11.19 -4.92 -3.68
C ARG A 77 11.54 -6.03 -2.68
N MET A 78 12.78 -6.08 -2.20
CA MET A 78 13.23 -7.05 -1.21
C MET A 78 12.44 -6.94 0.10
N HIS A 79 12.18 -5.72 0.57
CA HIS A 79 11.32 -5.51 1.73
C HIS A 79 9.87 -5.97 1.48
N TYR A 80 9.36 -5.85 0.26
CA TYR A 80 8.00 -6.31 -0.04
C TYR A 80 7.87 -7.84 -0.01
N PHE A 81 8.77 -8.54 -0.70
CA PHE A 81 8.73 -10.01 -0.84
C PHE A 81 9.41 -10.79 0.29
N GLY A 82 10.25 -10.14 1.10
CA GLY A 82 10.98 -10.81 2.18
C GLY A 82 10.08 -11.39 3.26
N THR A 83 10.62 -12.34 4.02
CA THR A 83 10.04 -12.86 5.25
C THR A 83 9.94 -11.78 6.34
N PRO A 84 9.10 -11.96 7.38
CA PRO A 84 9.00 -10.98 8.46
C PRO A 84 10.33 -10.60 9.11
N TYR A 85 11.25 -11.57 9.23
CA TYR A 85 12.61 -11.34 9.73
C TYR A 85 13.42 -10.44 8.80
N GLU A 86 13.41 -10.70 7.49
CA GLU A 86 14.13 -9.90 6.50
C GLU A 86 13.59 -8.47 6.41
N LYS A 87 12.26 -8.30 6.50
CA LYS A 87 11.63 -6.98 6.55
C LYS A 87 12.13 -6.17 7.75
N ALA A 88 12.16 -6.80 8.93
CA ALA A 88 12.64 -6.15 10.15
C ALA A 88 14.13 -5.79 10.06
N ARG A 89 14.95 -6.70 9.54
CA ARG A 89 16.39 -6.46 9.32
C ARG A 89 16.64 -5.29 8.38
N ILE A 90 16.04 -5.30 7.18
CA ILE A 90 16.19 -4.23 6.19
C ILE A 90 15.71 -2.90 6.77
N LYS A 91 14.58 -2.88 7.48
CA LYS A 91 14.06 -1.65 8.11
C LYS A 91 15.03 -1.08 9.14
N ALA A 92 15.67 -1.92 9.95
CA ALA A 92 16.68 -1.48 10.92
C ALA A 92 17.95 -0.96 10.23
N GLU A 93 18.43 -1.65 9.19
CA GLU A 93 19.59 -1.23 8.40
C GLU A 93 19.35 0.14 7.75
N LEU A 94 18.18 0.33 7.12
CA LEU A 94 17.81 1.60 6.51
C LEU A 94 17.66 2.73 7.53
N ALA A 95 17.05 2.46 8.68
CA ALA A 95 16.93 3.46 9.74
C ALA A 95 18.31 3.95 10.22
N ASN A 96 19.29 3.05 10.33
CA ASN A 96 20.66 3.41 10.75
C ASN A 96 21.38 4.34 9.75
N ILE A 97 20.99 4.31 8.47
CA ILE A 97 21.56 5.18 7.43
C ILE A 97 20.63 6.33 7.04
N GLY A 98 19.57 6.59 7.81
CA GLY A 98 18.66 7.72 7.57
C GLY A 98 17.70 7.50 6.40
N PHE A 99 17.31 6.26 6.10
CA PHE A 99 16.32 5.93 5.10
C PHE A 99 15.11 5.22 5.72
N ARG A 100 13.95 5.33 5.06
CA ARG A 100 12.75 4.59 5.41
C ARG A 100 12.03 4.08 4.17
N ILE A 101 11.38 2.92 4.29
CA ILE A 101 10.48 2.41 3.26
C ILE A 101 9.06 2.83 3.62
N GLN A 102 8.42 3.55 2.71
CA GLN A 102 7.01 3.88 2.78
C GLN A 102 6.22 2.88 1.92
N ILE A 103 5.27 2.20 2.55
CA ILE A 103 4.32 1.31 1.87
C ILE A 103 2.98 2.02 1.81
N GLU A 104 2.40 2.09 0.63
CA GLU A 104 1.06 2.59 0.41
C GLU A 104 0.26 1.54 -0.36
N THR A 105 -0.95 1.26 0.10
CA THR A 105 -1.87 0.32 -0.55
C THR A 105 -3.20 1.02 -0.78
N PHE A 106 -3.72 0.92 -2.00
CA PHE A 106 -5.00 1.50 -2.40
C PHE A 106 -5.75 0.57 -3.35
N ALA A 107 -7.07 0.76 -3.48
CA ALA A 107 -7.89 -0.04 -4.38
C ALA A 107 -7.45 0.20 -5.84
N THR A 108 -7.27 -0.86 -6.63
CA THR A 108 -6.81 -0.71 -8.02
C THR A 108 -7.80 0.11 -8.88
N SER A 109 -9.09 0.13 -8.53
CA SER A 109 -10.09 0.98 -9.19
C SER A 109 -9.78 2.48 -9.07
N THR A 110 -9.02 2.92 -8.07
CA THR A 110 -8.68 4.34 -7.84
C THR A 110 -7.32 4.76 -8.43
N HIS A 111 -6.67 3.90 -9.23
CA HIS A 111 -5.32 4.17 -9.76
C HIS A 111 -5.24 5.47 -10.59
N GLU A 112 -6.29 5.83 -11.32
CA GLU A 112 -6.29 7.04 -12.15
C GLU A 112 -6.24 8.31 -11.28
N GLN A 113 -6.97 8.34 -10.15
CA GLN A 113 -6.89 9.45 -9.20
C GLN A 113 -5.47 9.59 -8.64
N LYS A 114 -4.85 8.47 -8.28
CA LYS A 114 -3.47 8.44 -7.79
C LYS A 114 -2.48 8.92 -8.85
N TYR A 115 -2.65 8.48 -10.09
CA TYR A 115 -1.84 8.94 -11.23
C TYR A 115 -1.90 10.47 -11.38
N GLN A 116 -3.11 11.05 -11.40
CA GLN A 116 -3.28 12.50 -11.52
C GLN A 116 -2.67 13.27 -10.34
N GLN A 117 -2.82 12.75 -9.11
CA GLN A 117 -2.22 13.35 -7.92
C GLN A 117 -0.69 13.41 -8.02
N LEU A 118 -0.05 12.33 -8.48
CA LEU A 118 1.42 12.28 -8.59
C LEU A 118 1.94 13.19 -9.70
N MET A 119 1.25 13.22 -10.85
CA MET A 119 1.62 14.04 -12.01
C MET A 119 1.51 15.55 -11.77
N THR A 120 0.66 15.98 -10.83
CA THR A 120 0.45 17.40 -10.49
C THR A 120 1.38 17.93 -9.40
N THR A 121 2.41 17.16 -9.05
CA THR A 121 3.39 17.57 -8.04
C THR A 121 4.19 18.79 -8.52
N PRO A 122 4.26 19.87 -7.74
CA PRO A 122 5.01 21.07 -8.12
C PRO A 122 6.52 20.79 -8.17
N MET A 123 7.22 21.56 -8.99
CA MET A 123 8.68 21.54 -9.03
C MET A 123 9.27 22.23 -7.80
N GLU A 124 10.32 21.63 -7.27
CA GLU A 124 11.14 22.13 -6.16
C GLU A 124 12.61 22.17 -6.58
N GLU A 125 13.45 22.86 -5.80
CA GLU A 125 14.90 22.85 -6.03
C GLU A 125 15.48 21.43 -5.87
N TYR A 126 16.55 21.16 -6.61
CA TYR A 126 17.25 19.88 -6.57
C TYR A 126 17.75 19.55 -5.17
N LYS A 127 17.53 18.31 -4.75
CA LYS A 127 17.89 17.75 -3.45
C LYS A 127 18.75 16.53 -3.72
N ASP A 128 19.98 16.52 -3.23
CA ASP A 128 20.92 15.39 -3.34
C ASP A 128 20.45 14.19 -2.47
N LYS A 129 19.32 13.60 -2.85
CA LYS A 129 18.58 12.59 -2.11
C LYS A 129 18.16 11.46 -3.04
N LEU A 130 18.50 10.24 -2.66
CA LEU A 130 18.18 9.02 -3.40
C LEU A 130 16.76 8.51 -3.06
N VAL A 131 16.00 8.14 -4.08
CA VAL A 131 14.69 7.49 -3.95
C VAL A 131 14.50 6.39 -4.98
N GLY A 132 13.62 5.44 -4.67
CA GLY A 132 13.22 4.37 -5.57
C GLY A 132 11.78 3.94 -5.32
N GLY A 133 11.13 3.40 -6.36
CA GLY A 133 9.74 2.95 -6.33
C GLY A 133 9.57 1.54 -6.90
N TYR A 134 8.74 0.75 -6.24
CA TYR A 134 8.30 -0.57 -6.67
C TYR A 134 6.77 -0.66 -6.59
N VAL A 135 6.13 -1.31 -7.56
CA VAL A 135 4.66 -1.39 -7.68
C VAL A 135 4.22 -2.83 -7.93
N VAL A 136 3.19 -3.27 -7.21
CA VAL A 136 2.48 -4.55 -7.40
C VAL A 136 0.99 -4.27 -7.57
N VAL A 137 0.36 -4.95 -8.52
CA VAL A 137 -1.08 -4.82 -8.80
C VAL A 137 -1.73 -6.20 -8.74
N ASP A 138 -2.55 -6.43 -7.70
CA ASP A 138 -3.34 -7.65 -7.53
C ASP A 138 -4.59 -7.40 -6.66
N GLY A 139 -5.71 -7.00 -7.29
CA GLY A 139 -6.95 -6.57 -6.62
C GLY A 139 -6.83 -5.22 -5.87
N TYR A 140 -5.68 -5.01 -5.24
CA TYR A 140 -5.18 -3.76 -4.69
C TYR A 140 -3.85 -3.43 -5.34
N THR A 141 -3.57 -2.14 -5.47
CA THR A 141 -2.27 -1.66 -5.88
C THR A 141 -1.46 -1.32 -4.64
N THR A 142 -0.29 -1.94 -4.51
CA THR A 142 0.65 -1.63 -3.43
C THR A 142 1.93 -1.05 -4.02
N THR A 143 2.37 0.06 -3.44
CA THR A 143 3.56 0.79 -3.86
C THR A 143 4.52 0.85 -2.68
N ALA A 144 5.77 0.47 -2.91
CA ALA A 144 6.85 0.57 -1.94
C ALA A 144 7.86 1.60 -2.43
N THR A 145 8.13 2.60 -1.60
CA THR A 145 9.07 3.67 -1.94
C THR A 145 10.14 3.79 -0.87
N LEU A 146 11.41 3.78 -1.28
CA LEU A 146 12.51 4.17 -0.40
C LEU A 146 12.64 5.70 -0.40
N VAL A 147 12.57 6.31 0.77
CA VAL A 147 12.74 7.76 0.95
C VAL A 147 13.77 8.05 2.04
N ILE A 148 14.51 9.14 1.89
CA ILE A 148 15.39 9.64 2.94
C ILE A 148 14.55 10.14 4.11
N ALA A 149 14.84 9.62 5.30
CA ALA A 149 14.33 10.11 6.57
C ALA A 149 15.21 11.27 7.02
N ASN A 150 14.62 12.47 7.09
CA ASN A 150 15.26 13.63 7.72
C ASN A 150 15.45 13.40 9.22
#